data_AF-A0A524F6F7-F1
#
_entry.id   AF-A0A524F6F7-F1
#
_cell.length_a   1.000
_cell.length_b   1.000
_cell.length_c   1.000
_cell.angle_alpha   90.00
_cell.angle_beta   90.00
_cell.angle_gamma   90.00
#
_symmetry.space_group_name_H-M   'P 1'
#
loop_
_entity.id
_entity.type
_entity.pdbx_description
1 polymer ?
#
loop_
_entity_poly.entity_id
_entity_poly.type
_entity_poly.pdbx_seq_one_letter_code
_entity_poly.pdbx_strand_id
1 'polypeptide(L)'
;MEISKIQKFLGNLHKFDPKKEEMDYFEMMKEHINNLEALIKKHDGQMDLAIGKIFLDLLQFCNMEGIDLEYVLKEKLKFGL
;
A
#
# COMPACT_ATOMS: atom_id res chain seq x y z
N MET A 1 0.48 -3.12 -15.70
CA MET A 1 -0.72 -3.27 -14.86
C MET A 1 -1.02 -1.91 -14.27
N GLU A 2 -2.23 -1.36 -14.43
CA GLU A 2 -2.58 -0.02 -13.93
C GLU A 2 -2.85 -0.06 -12.41
N ILE A 3 -2.43 0.97 -11.67
CA ILE A 3 -2.57 1.05 -10.21
C ILE A 3 -4.05 0.91 -9.80
N SER A 4 -4.95 1.59 -10.51
CA SER A 4 -6.40 1.49 -10.28
C SER A 4 -6.97 0.07 -10.42
N LYS A 5 -6.39 -0.77 -11.29
CA LYS A 5 -6.82 -2.17 -11.44
C LYS A 5 -6.40 -3.01 -10.22
N ILE A 6 -5.18 -2.80 -9.72
CA ILE A 6 -4.67 -3.48 -8.53
C ILE A 6 -5.49 -3.05 -7.31
N GLN A 7 -5.71 -1.75 -7.15
CA GLN A 7 -6.49 -1.20 -6.06
C GLN A 7 -7.91 -1.80 -6.03
N LYS A 8 -8.62 -1.81 -7.16
CA LYS A 8 -9.96 -2.41 -7.28
C LYS A 8 -9.96 -3.91 -6.98
N PHE A 9 -8.95 -4.63 -7.46
CA PHE A 9 -8.80 -6.07 -7.18
C PHE A 9 -8.65 -6.33 -5.68
N LEU A 10 -7.77 -5.58 -5.01
CA LEU A 10 -7.53 -5.68 -3.57
C LEU A 10 -8.78 -5.33 -2.75
N GLY A 11 -9.49 -4.27 -3.13
CA GLY A 11 -10.73 -3.87 -2.45
C GLY A 11 -11.83 -4.92 -2.60
N ASN A 12 -11.91 -5.57 -3.76
CA ASN A 12 -12.87 -6.66 -3.96
C ASN A 12 -12.50 -7.91 -3.15
N LEU A 13 -11.23 -8.29 -3.07
CA LEU A 13 -10.79 -9.39 -2.20
C LEU A 13 -11.13 -9.10 -0.74
N HIS A 14 -10.89 -7.87 -0.28
CA HIS A 14 -11.08 -7.47 1.10
C HIS A 14 -12.55 -7.42 1.54
N LYS A 15 -13.50 -7.23 0.61
CA LYS A 15 -14.94 -7.36 0.90
C LYS A 15 -15.32 -8.74 1.42
N PHE A 16 -14.55 -9.77 1.07
CA PHE A 16 -14.77 -11.14 1.50
C PHE A 16 -13.85 -11.54 2.67
N ASP A 17 -13.04 -10.61 3.18
CA ASP A 17 -12.19 -10.86 4.34
C ASP A 17 -13.00 -10.66 5.63
N PRO A 18 -13.22 -11.73 6.41
CA PRO A 18 -13.98 -11.64 7.66
C PRO A 18 -13.28 -10.82 8.74
N LYS A 19 -11.99 -10.51 8.59
CA LYS A 19 -11.19 -9.76 9.57
C LYS A 19 -10.90 -8.32 9.16
N LYS A 20 -11.52 -7.83 8.08
CA LYS A 20 -11.25 -6.49 7.54
C LYS A 20 -11.34 -5.34 8.55
N GLU A 21 -12.26 -5.43 9.51
CA GLU A 21 -12.50 -4.37 10.50
C GLU A 21 -11.49 -4.40 11.65
N GLU A 22 -10.75 -5.50 11.81
CA GLU A 22 -9.68 -5.65 12.78
C GLU A 22 -8.32 -5.21 12.23
N MET A 23 -8.24 -4.90 10.93
CA MET A 23 -6.99 -4.55 10.25
C MET A 23 -6.76 -3.04 10.24
N ASP A 24 -5.72 -2.60 10.96
CA ASP A 24 -5.17 -1.25 10.83
C ASP A 24 -4.03 -1.25 9.82
N TYR A 25 -4.37 -1.00 8.55
CA TYR A 25 -3.39 -0.95 7.47
C TYR A 25 -2.36 0.17 7.63
N PHE A 26 -2.68 1.23 8.37
CA PHE A 26 -1.73 2.31 8.63
C PHE A 26 -0.64 1.86 9.61
N GLU A 27 -1.01 1.15 10.68
CA GLU A 27 -0.03 0.54 11.59
C GLU A 27 0.79 -0.56 10.90
N MET A 28 0.17 -1.42 10.08
CA MET A 28 0.89 -2.44 9.30
C MET A 28 1.91 -1.82 8.34
N MET A 29 1.56 -0.72 7.66
CA MET A 29 2.51 0.02 6.83
C MET A 29 3.72 0.50 7.64
N LYS A 30 3.51 1.05 8.84
CA LYS A 30 4.63 1.51 9.70
C LYS A 30 5.56 0.35 10.06
N GLU A 31 5.01 -0.81 10.42
CA GLU A 31 5.82 -2.01 10.70
C GLU A 31 6.64 -2.44 9.49
N HIS A 32 6.03 -2.47 8.29
CA HIS A 32 6.74 -2.82 7.07
C HIS A 32 7.80 -1.78 6.65
N ILE A 33 7.57 -0.49 6.90
CA ILE A 33 8.56 0.57 6.70
C ILE A 33 9.76 0.37 7.64
N ASN A 34 9.51 0.10 8.93
CA ASN A 34 10.59 -0.20 9.89
C ASN A 34 11.41 -1.43 9.47
N ASN A 35 10.73 -2.47 8.97
CA ASN A 35 11.40 -3.65 8.42
C ASN A 35 12.24 -3.31 7.17
N LEU A 36 11.71 -2.50 6.26
CA LEU A 36 12.44 -2.03 5.08
C LEU A 36 13.70 -1.27 5.48
N GLU A 37 13.64 -0.37 6.46
CA GLU A 37 14.82 0.33 6.98
C GLU A 37 15.88 -0.65 7.51
N ALA A 38 15.47 -1.69 8.21
CA ALA A 38 16.37 -2.72 8.72
C ALA A 38 17.03 -3.52 7.58
N LEU A 39 16.29 -3.84 6.52
CA LEU A 39 16.81 -4.54 5.33
C LEU A 39 17.80 -3.67 4.55
N ILE A 40 17.51 -2.38 4.38
CA ILE A 40 18.42 -1.41 3.74
C ILE A 40 19.75 -1.35 4.50
N LYS A 41 19.71 -1.24 5.84
CA LYS A 41 20.92 -1.20 6.69
C LYS A 41 21.76 -2.48 6.58
N LYS A 42 21.13 -3.62 6.28
CA LYS A 42 21.79 -4.92 6.14
C LYS A 42 22.24 -5.22 4.71
N HIS A 43 21.93 -4.35 3.73
CA HIS A 43 22.11 -4.62 2.30
C HIS A 43 21.47 -5.96 1.87
N ASP A 44 20.31 -6.29 2.45
CA ASP A 44 19.59 -7.53 2.16
C ASP A 44 18.87 -7.43 0.80
N GLY A 45 18.91 -8.49 -0.01
CA GLY A 45 18.25 -8.56 -1.31
C GLY A 45 16.72 -8.60 -1.27
N GLN A 46 16.10 -8.65 -0.09
CA GLN A 46 14.65 -8.70 0.06
C GLN A 46 13.93 -7.33 0.08
N MET A 47 14.64 -6.24 -0.25
CA MET A 47 14.07 -4.88 -0.28
C MET A 47 12.84 -4.77 -1.20
N ASP A 48 12.88 -5.37 -2.39
CA ASP A 48 11.78 -5.30 -3.36
C ASP A 48 10.49 -5.91 -2.80
N LEU A 49 10.61 -7.02 -2.05
CA LEU A 49 9.47 -7.66 -1.41
C LEU A 49 8.89 -6.78 -0.30
N ALA A 50 9.74 -6.15 0.50
CA ALA A 50 9.29 -5.24 1.56
C ALA A 50 8.59 -3.99 0.98
N ILE A 51 9.13 -3.40 -0.09
CA ILE A 51 8.48 -2.30 -0.82
C ILE A 51 7.13 -2.75 -1.38
N GLY A 52 7.08 -3.94 -1.98
CA GLY A 52 5.84 -4.52 -2.49
C GLY A 52 4.76 -4.65 -1.42
N LYS A 53 5.12 -5.11 -0.21
CA LYS A 53 4.18 -5.19 0.92
C LYS A 53 3.64 -3.83 1.33
N ILE A 54 4.52 -2.84 1.51
CA ILE A 54 4.12 -1.46 1.84
C ILE A 54 3.15 -0.92 0.79
N PHE A 55 3.42 -1.18 -0.50
CA PHE A 55 2.56 -0.75 -1.58
C PHE A 55 1.17 -1.41 -1.53
N LEU A 56 1.09 -2.71 -1.21
CA LEU A 56 -0.19 -3.40 -1.05
C LEU A 56 -1.00 -2.84 0.14
N ASP A 57 -0.34 -2.57 1.26
CA ASP A 57 -1.00 -2.00 2.44
C ASP A 57 -1.51 -0.59 2.15
N LEU A 58 -0.74 0.24 1.43
CA LEU A 58 -1.16 1.56 0.99
C LEU A 58 -2.42 1.50 0.12
N LEU A 59 -2.47 0.56 -0.84
CA LEU A 59 -3.64 0.41 -1.69
C LEU A 59 -4.88 -0.02 -0.90
N GLN A 60 -4.72 -0.86 0.13
CA GLN A 60 -5.83 -1.25 0.98
C GLN A 60 -6.29 -0.12 1.91
N PHE A 61 -5.34 0.63 2.47
CA PHE A 61 -5.65 1.85 3.20
C PHE A 61 -6.46 2.81 2.32
N CYS A 62 -6.02 3.06 1.08
CA CYS A 62 -6.77 3.88 0.13
C CYS A 62 -8.18 3.33 -0.14
N ASN A 63 -8.37 2.02 -0.22
CA ASN A 63 -9.70 1.43 -0.37
C ASN A 63 -10.61 1.67 0.84
N MET A 64 -10.08 1.58 2.05
CA MET A 64 -10.85 1.84 3.28
C MET A 64 -11.26 3.31 3.40
N GLU A 65 -10.34 4.22 3.05
CA GLU A 65 -10.57 5.66 3.10
C GLU A 65 -11.32 6.21 1.87
N GLY A 66 -11.63 5.38 0.88
CA GLY A 66 -12.30 5.80 -0.35
C GLY A 66 -11.44 6.70 -1.26
N ILE A 67 -10.12 6.57 -1.19
CA ILE A 67 -9.14 7.36 -1.95
C ILE A 67 -8.80 6.66 -3.26
N ASP A 68 -8.90 7.35 -4.40
CA ASP A 68 -8.35 6.88 -5.68
C ASP A 68 -6.86 7.29 -5.76
N LEU A 69 -5.96 6.32 -5.54
CA LEU A 69 -4.52 6.60 -5.51
C LEU A 69 -3.99 7.07 -6.87
N GLU A 70 -4.50 6.52 -7.97
CA GLU A 70 -4.05 6.89 -9.31
C GLU A 70 -4.46 8.33 -9.65
N TYR A 71 -5.66 8.75 -9.23
CA TYR A 71 -6.10 10.13 -9.33
C TYR A 71 -5.19 11.07 -8.50
N VAL A 72 -4.93 10.74 -7.23
CA VAL A 72 -4.07 11.56 -6.35
C VAL A 72 -2.68 11.75 -6.93
N LEU A 73 -2.06 10.68 -7.43
CA LEU A 73 -0.73 10.75 -8.05
C LEU A 73 -0.74 11.61 -9.32
N LYS A 74 -1.76 11.49 -10.17
CA LYS A 74 -1.90 12.32 -11.38
C LYS A 74 -2.06 13.79 -11.03
N GLU A 75 -2.86 14.12 -10.02
CA GLU A 75 -3.03 15.51 -9.58
C GLU A 75 -1.72 16.06 -8.99
N LYS A 76 -1.01 15.30 -8.15
CA LYS A 76 0.30 15.71 -7.62
C LYS A 76 1.33 15.97 -8.72
N LEU A 77 1.41 15.09 -9.72
CA LEU A 77 2.33 15.24 -10.85
C LEU A 77 1.98 16.43 -11.76
N LYS A 78 0.70 16.77 -11.90
CA LYS A 78 0.26 17.97 -12.66
C LYS A 78 0.61 19.27 -11.95
N PHE A 79 0.54 19.28 -10.61
CA PHE A 79 0.71 20.51 -9.83
C PHE A 79 2.09 20.67 -9.17
N GLY A 80 3.01 19.71 -9.34
CA GLY A 80 4.42 19.88 -9.00
C GLY A 80 4.70 20.15 -7.52
N LEU A 81 3.93 19.55 -6.62
CA LEU A 81 4.26 19.50 -5.18
C LEU A 81 5.28 18.42 -4.88
#